data_AF-A0A936AMC3-F1
#
_entry.id   AF-A0A936AMC3-F1
#
_cell.length_a   1.000
_cell.length_b   1.000
_cell.length_c   1.000
_cell.angle_alpha   90.00
_cell.angle_beta   90.00
_cell.angle_gamma   90.00
#
_symmetry.space_group_name_H-M   'P 1'
#
loop_
_entity.id
_entity.type
_entity.pdbx_description
1 polymer ?
#
loop_
_entity_poly.entity_id
_entity_poly.type
_entity_poly.pdbx_seq_one_letter_code
_entity_poly.pdbx_strand_id
1 'polypeptide(L)'
;MSKGLGVLLVAILFRRDFDSVVDGIVYAGVVALGFAAMENVEYYGRSFADGGIDKLFSTFFVRGIMAPFSHVLFTSMTGIGIGIARESNKYLTKITAPMIGLCCAMFLHAFWNLLATLGGGTFLVGYFLVQIPLFLTFVALTFYLVMREGRILRQTLACEVERGLISHRQLEITISVFQRTRWVARALNNPSTFNARRKYLRSVAKLGLCHWHQQRADEVKRISASLPLIAQLQAEVFSLRDQI
;
A
#
# COMPACT_ATOMS: atom_id res chain seq x y z
N MET A 1 4.65 -0.94 -19.73
CA MET A 1 3.23 -1.35 -19.75
C MET A 1 2.93 -2.62 -18.94
N SER A 2 3.83 -3.60 -18.81
CA SER A 2 3.62 -4.82 -18.00
C SER A 2 3.37 -4.58 -16.50
N LYS A 3 4.03 -3.56 -15.90
CA LYS A 3 3.88 -3.24 -14.47
C LYS A 3 2.46 -2.80 -14.08
N GLY A 4 1.77 -2.08 -14.96
CA GLY A 4 0.37 -1.65 -14.73
C GLY A 4 -0.61 -2.83 -14.73
N LEU A 5 -0.40 -3.80 -15.63
CA LEU A 5 -1.12 -5.08 -15.64
C LEU A 5 -0.84 -5.91 -14.37
N GLY A 6 0.40 -5.90 -13.88
CA GLY A 6 0.76 -6.53 -12.61
C GLY A 6 0.03 -5.95 -11.41
N VAL A 7 -0.10 -4.62 -11.32
CA VAL A 7 -0.88 -3.97 -10.25
C VAL A 7 -2.36 -4.29 -10.38
N LEU A 8 -2.90 -4.27 -11.60
CA LEU A 8 -4.31 -4.56 -11.85
C LEU A 8 -4.63 -6.03 -11.50
N LEU A 9 -3.72 -6.96 -11.82
CA LEU A 9 -3.81 -8.37 -11.43
C LEU A 9 -3.75 -8.54 -9.91
N VAL A 10 -2.85 -7.85 -9.21
CA VAL A 10 -2.77 -7.88 -7.74
C VAL A 10 -3.99 -7.24 -7.10
N ALA A 11 -4.49 -6.13 -7.62
CA ALA A 11 -5.72 -5.51 -7.15
C ALA A 11 -6.94 -6.44 -7.31
N ILE A 12 -6.99 -7.22 -8.40
CA ILE A 12 -8.04 -8.23 -8.63
C ILE A 12 -7.86 -9.45 -7.71
N LEU A 13 -6.64 -9.96 -7.56
CA LEU A 13 -6.34 -11.16 -6.77
C LEU A 13 -6.45 -10.91 -5.25
N PHE A 14 -6.10 -9.70 -4.79
CA PHE A 14 -6.09 -9.32 -3.37
C PHE A 14 -7.22 -8.35 -2.98
N ARG A 15 -8.27 -8.23 -3.82
CA ARG A 15 -9.46 -7.39 -3.61
C ARG A 15 -10.16 -7.50 -2.24
N ARG A 16 -9.92 -8.60 -1.49
CA ARG A 16 -10.50 -8.85 -0.17
C ARG A 16 -9.76 -8.17 0.98
N ASP A 17 -8.53 -7.73 0.71
CA ASP A 17 -7.56 -7.16 1.66
C ASP A 17 -7.27 -5.69 1.34
N PHE A 18 -8.00 -5.15 0.38
CA PHE A 18 -7.82 -3.82 -0.17
C PHE A 18 -8.97 -2.94 0.30
N ASP A 19 -8.75 -2.23 1.40
CA ASP A 19 -9.79 -1.48 2.09
C ASP A 19 -9.44 0.02 2.23
N SER A 20 -8.18 0.43 2.04
CA SER A 20 -7.77 1.84 2.09
C SER A 20 -6.79 2.30 0.99
N VAL A 21 -6.58 3.62 0.87
CA VAL A 21 -5.53 4.22 0.02
C VAL A 21 -4.13 3.73 0.42
N VAL A 22 -3.89 3.52 1.72
CA VAL A 22 -2.60 3.04 2.23
C VAL A 22 -2.34 1.62 1.75
N ASP A 23 -3.35 0.74 1.78
CA ASP A 23 -3.25 -0.60 1.19
C ASP A 23 -2.88 -0.50 -0.30
N GLY A 24 -3.53 0.43 -1.02
CA GLY A 24 -3.20 0.81 -2.40
C GLY A 24 -1.71 1.04 -2.64
N ILE A 25 -1.11 1.89 -1.82
CA ILE A 25 0.32 2.23 -1.90
C ILE A 25 1.19 1.02 -1.58
N VAL A 26 0.87 0.26 -0.53
CA VAL A 26 1.67 -0.89 -0.09
C VAL A 26 1.67 -2.00 -1.15
N TYR A 27 0.49 -2.40 -1.65
CA TYR A 27 0.39 -3.43 -2.68
C TYR A 27 1.06 -3.00 -3.98
N ALA A 28 0.84 -1.77 -4.41
CA ALA A 28 1.51 -1.23 -5.60
C ALA A 28 3.04 -1.20 -5.43
N GLY A 29 3.55 -0.82 -4.26
CA GLY A 29 4.97 -0.83 -3.95
C GLY A 29 5.58 -2.22 -4.00
N VAL A 30 4.94 -3.24 -3.41
CA VAL A 30 5.41 -4.63 -3.47
C VAL A 30 5.46 -5.15 -4.91
N VAL A 31 4.43 -4.86 -5.71
CA VAL A 31 4.42 -5.20 -7.15
C VAL A 31 5.55 -4.48 -7.89
N ALA A 32 5.73 -3.19 -7.63
CA ALA A 32 6.78 -2.39 -8.27
C ALA A 32 8.17 -2.97 -8.00
N LEU A 33 8.45 -3.34 -6.74
CA LEU A 33 9.71 -3.93 -6.32
C LEU A 33 9.94 -5.30 -6.98
N GLY A 34 8.92 -6.16 -7.03
CA GLY A 34 9.02 -7.46 -7.70
C GLY A 34 9.33 -7.34 -9.19
N PHE A 35 8.65 -6.44 -9.89
CA PHE A 35 8.94 -6.15 -11.30
C PHE A 35 10.32 -5.51 -11.50
N ALA A 36 10.72 -4.58 -10.63
CA ALA A 36 12.04 -3.94 -10.69
C ALA A 36 13.16 -4.97 -10.51
N ALA A 37 12.99 -5.93 -9.59
CA ALA A 37 13.95 -7.01 -9.38
C ALA A 37 14.11 -7.87 -10.64
N MET A 38 13.00 -8.34 -11.22
CA MET A 38 13.03 -9.16 -12.44
C MET A 38 13.65 -8.41 -13.63
N GLU A 39 13.29 -7.15 -13.81
CA GLU A 39 13.83 -6.31 -14.88
C GLU A 39 15.35 -6.09 -14.68
N ASN A 40 15.78 -5.84 -13.44
CA ASN A 40 17.19 -5.61 -13.15
C ASN A 40 18.08 -6.83 -13.43
N VAL A 41 17.59 -8.06 -13.20
CA VAL A 41 18.34 -9.28 -13.56
C VAL A 41 18.68 -9.32 -15.05
N GLU A 42 17.70 -9.04 -15.91
CA GLU A 42 17.90 -9.01 -17.36
C GLU A 42 18.89 -7.92 -17.78
N TYR A 43 18.75 -6.70 -17.24
CA TYR A 43 19.65 -5.59 -17.54
C TYR A 43 21.08 -5.84 -17.08
N TYR A 44 21.26 -6.47 -15.92
CA TYR A 44 22.58 -6.83 -15.40
C TYR A 44 23.24 -7.89 -16.28
N GLY A 45 22.49 -8.93 -16.69
CA GLY A 45 22.99 -9.95 -17.61
C GLY A 45 23.44 -9.36 -18.94
N ARG A 46 22.62 -8.49 -19.56
CA ARG A 46 22.98 -7.80 -20.81
C ARG A 46 24.17 -6.86 -20.65
N SER A 47 24.22 -6.10 -19.56
CA SER A 47 25.33 -5.15 -19.30
C SER A 47 26.66 -5.88 -19.12
N PHE A 48 26.64 -7.02 -18.42
CA PHE A 48 27.82 -7.86 -18.25
C PHE A 48 28.28 -8.47 -19.58
N ALA A 49 27.35 -8.97 -20.40
CA ALA A 49 27.67 -9.53 -21.72
C ALA A 49 28.27 -8.48 -22.67
N ASP A 50 27.76 -7.24 -22.64
CA ASP A 50 28.19 -6.19 -23.57
C ASP A 50 29.52 -5.51 -23.17
N GLY A 51 29.81 -5.40 -21.88
CA GLY A 51 30.88 -4.52 -21.39
C GLY A 51 31.51 -4.94 -20.08
N GLY A 52 31.36 -6.21 -19.70
CA GLY A 52 31.99 -6.80 -18.53
C GLY A 52 31.58 -6.15 -17.21
N ILE A 53 32.49 -6.19 -16.24
CA ILE A 53 32.24 -5.74 -14.85
C ILE A 53 31.98 -4.23 -14.79
N ASP A 54 32.65 -3.42 -15.62
CA ASP A 54 32.54 -1.96 -15.56
C ASP A 54 31.15 -1.49 -16.00
N LYS A 55 30.65 -2.02 -17.13
CA LYS A 55 29.29 -1.72 -17.59
C LYS A 55 28.24 -2.28 -16.62
N LEU A 56 28.46 -3.47 -16.07
CA LEU A 56 27.62 -4.02 -15.01
C LEU A 56 27.54 -3.11 -13.79
N PHE A 57 28.67 -2.59 -13.30
CA PHE A 57 28.72 -1.71 -12.13
C PHE A 57 27.97 -0.41 -12.38
N SER A 58 28.16 0.21 -13.55
CA SER A 58 27.42 1.43 -13.93
C SER A 58 25.91 1.20 -13.99
N THR A 59 25.47 0.09 -14.60
CA THR A 59 24.05 -0.30 -14.67
C THR A 59 23.50 -0.62 -13.29
N PHE A 60 24.26 -1.30 -12.44
CA PHE A 60 23.87 -1.58 -11.06
C PHE A 60 23.67 -0.30 -10.25
N PHE A 61 24.55 0.70 -10.39
CA PHE A 61 24.39 1.96 -9.68
C PHE A 61 23.12 2.70 -10.12
N VAL A 62 22.93 2.86 -11.43
CA VAL A 62 21.75 3.57 -11.97
C VAL A 62 20.46 2.82 -11.68
N ARG A 63 20.41 1.49 -11.91
CA ARG A 63 19.17 0.71 -11.81
C ARG A 63 18.90 0.14 -10.42
N GLY A 64 19.95 -0.24 -9.71
CA GLY A 64 19.89 -0.87 -8.39
C GLY A 64 19.84 0.14 -7.25
N ILE A 65 20.43 1.33 -7.42
CA ILE A 65 20.45 2.36 -6.37
C ILE A 65 19.55 3.54 -6.75
N MET A 66 19.69 4.09 -7.95
CA MET A 66 19.00 5.35 -8.28
C MET A 66 17.53 5.16 -8.71
N ALA A 67 17.23 4.11 -9.49
CA ALA A 67 15.91 3.86 -10.10
C ALA A 67 14.83 3.16 -9.22
N PRO A 68 15.12 2.39 -8.16
CA PRO A 68 14.09 1.65 -7.42
C PRO A 68 12.98 2.55 -6.85
N PHE A 69 13.37 3.75 -6.38
CA PHE A 69 12.46 4.75 -5.81
C PHE A 69 11.41 5.20 -6.83
N SER A 70 11.83 5.40 -8.07
CA SER A 70 10.97 5.81 -9.19
C SER A 70 9.91 4.74 -9.49
N HIS A 71 10.30 3.46 -9.45
CA HIS A 71 9.36 2.37 -9.68
C HIS A 71 8.24 2.33 -8.63
N VAL A 72 8.59 2.42 -7.35
CA VAL A 72 7.61 2.43 -6.27
C VAL A 72 6.68 3.64 -6.39
N LEU A 73 7.23 4.83 -6.63
CA LEU A 73 6.47 6.06 -6.77
C LEU A 73 5.44 5.97 -7.91
N PHE A 74 5.88 5.62 -9.12
CA PHE A 74 5.02 5.66 -10.30
C PHE A 74 3.90 4.62 -10.18
N THR A 75 4.25 3.40 -9.78
CA THR A 75 3.29 2.31 -9.62
C THR A 75 2.29 2.61 -8.48
N SER A 76 2.73 3.30 -7.43
CA SER A 76 1.85 3.74 -6.33
C SER A 76 0.80 4.75 -6.77
N MET A 77 1.01 5.54 -7.84
CA MET A 77 -0.04 6.43 -8.34
C MET A 77 -1.27 5.65 -8.81
N THR A 78 -1.07 4.52 -9.48
CA THR A 78 -2.16 3.59 -9.84
C THR A 78 -2.80 3.01 -8.58
N GLY A 79 -1.99 2.59 -7.60
CA GLY A 79 -2.48 2.07 -6.31
C GLY A 79 -3.35 3.05 -5.54
N ILE A 80 -2.96 4.33 -5.50
CA ILE A 80 -3.72 5.43 -4.90
C ILE A 80 -5.06 5.61 -5.61
N GLY A 81 -5.07 5.63 -6.95
CA GLY A 81 -6.31 5.75 -7.73
C GLY A 81 -7.31 4.63 -7.42
N ILE A 82 -6.83 3.39 -7.31
CA ILE A 82 -7.65 2.23 -6.92
C ILE A 82 -8.11 2.35 -5.45
N GLY A 83 -7.25 2.81 -4.55
CA GLY A 83 -7.56 3.10 -3.15
C GLY A 83 -8.71 4.09 -2.99
N ILE A 84 -8.64 5.21 -3.70
CA ILE A 84 -9.68 6.26 -3.69
C ILE A 84 -10.99 5.73 -4.26
N ALA A 85 -10.94 4.93 -5.33
CA ALA A 85 -12.11 4.27 -5.88
C ALA A 85 -12.78 3.35 -4.85
N ARG A 86 -11.97 2.64 -4.06
CA ARG A 86 -12.47 1.71 -3.03
C ARG A 86 -13.19 2.41 -1.88
N GLU A 87 -12.63 3.52 -1.40
CA GLU A 87 -13.20 4.31 -0.31
C GLU A 87 -14.43 5.14 -0.72
N SER A 88 -14.62 5.40 -2.02
CA SER A 88 -15.70 6.26 -2.50
C SER A 88 -17.02 5.51 -2.73
N ASN A 89 -18.14 6.14 -2.36
CA ASN A 89 -19.49 5.67 -2.70
C ASN A 89 -19.98 6.18 -4.07
N LYS A 90 -19.26 7.11 -4.71
CA LYS A 90 -19.67 7.74 -5.98
C LYS A 90 -19.19 6.92 -7.18
N TYR A 91 -20.12 6.51 -8.06
CA TYR A 91 -19.80 5.73 -9.26
C TYR A 91 -18.75 6.41 -10.15
N LEU A 92 -18.87 7.71 -10.38
CA LEU A 92 -17.90 8.47 -11.18
C LEU A 92 -16.49 8.36 -10.59
N THR A 93 -16.32 8.55 -9.27
CA THR A 93 -15.01 8.44 -8.62
C THR A 93 -14.43 7.02 -8.73
N LYS A 94 -15.27 5.98 -8.70
CA LYS A 94 -14.82 4.59 -8.85
C LYS A 94 -14.16 4.32 -10.20
N ILE A 95 -14.54 5.06 -11.23
CA ILE A 95 -14.00 4.92 -12.59
C ILE A 95 -12.89 5.94 -12.84
N THR A 96 -13.09 7.20 -12.47
CA THR A 96 -12.14 8.27 -12.79
C THR A 96 -10.88 8.20 -11.94
N ALA A 97 -10.95 7.81 -10.66
CA ALA A 97 -9.78 7.79 -9.80
C ALA A 97 -8.70 6.78 -10.24
N PRO A 98 -9.02 5.52 -10.61
CA PRO A 98 -8.03 4.59 -11.14
C PRO A 98 -7.45 5.04 -12.48
N MET A 99 -8.27 5.65 -13.34
CA MET A 99 -7.81 6.21 -14.62
C MET A 99 -6.82 7.36 -14.41
N ILE A 100 -7.15 8.31 -13.54
CA ILE A 100 -6.26 9.43 -13.19
C ILE A 100 -4.95 8.90 -12.60
N GLY A 101 -5.02 7.93 -11.66
CA GLY A 101 -3.85 7.30 -11.08
C GLY A 101 -2.94 6.66 -12.13
N LEU A 102 -3.52 5.95 -13.11
CA LEU A 102 -2.80 5.36 -14.23
C LEU A 102 -2.18 6.43 -15.14
N CYS A 103 -2.92 7.48 -15.48
CA CYS A 103 -2.41 8.58 -16.29
C CYS A 103 -1.23 9.28 -15.61
N CYS A 104 -1.32 9.53 -14.30
CA CYS A 104 -0.21 10.08 -13.51
C CYS A 104 1.01 9.14 -13.52
N ALA A 105 0.80 7.83 -13.36
CA ALA A 105 1.88 6.84 -13.44
C ALA A 105 2.58 6.86 -14.80
N MET A 106 1.81 6.89 -15.90
CA MET A 106 2.33 6.96 -17.26
C MET A 106 3.09 8.25 -17.53
N PHE A 107 2.54 9.39 -17.07
CA PHE A 107 3.18 10.69 -17.21
C PHE A 107 4.53 10.74 -16.49
N LEU A 108 4.57 10.34 -15.22
CA LEU A 108 5.82 10.32 -14.45
C LEU A 108 6.87 9.38 -15.07
N HIS A 109 6.43 8.22 -15.57
CA HIS A 109 7.32 7.30 -16.25
C HIS A 109 7.85 7.86 -17.58
N ALA A 110 7.00 8.51 -18.37
CA ALA A 110 7.41 9.16 -19.62
C ALA A 110 8.38 10.32 -19.35
N PHE A 111 8.10 11.12 -18.31
CA PHE A 111 8.99 12.20 -17.86
C PHE A 111 10.37 11.67 -17.44
N TRP A 112 10.39 10.56 -16.69
CA TRP A 112 11.64 9.90 -16.33
C TRP A 112 12.42 9.38 -17.54
N ASN A 113 11.73 8.75 -18.49
CA ASN A 113 12.35 8.29 -19.72
C ASN A 113 12.91 9.45 -20.53
N LEU A 114 12.21 10.58 -20.61
CA LEU A 114 12.70 11.79 -21.25
C LEU A 114 14.00 12.28 -20.61
N LEU A 115 14.05 12.37 -19.28
CA LEU A 115 15.28 12.76 -18.56
C LEU A 115 16.44 11.78 -18.84
N ALA A 116 16.15 10.47 -18.86
CA ALA A 116 17.15 9.45 -19.15
C ALA A 116 17.66 9.52 -20.60
N THR A 117 16.77 9.81 -21.57
CA THR A 117 17.13 9.99 -22.98
C THR A 117 17.98 11.25 -23.20
N LEU A 118 17.67 12.36 -22.50
CA LEU A 118 18.48 13.58 -22.56
C LEU A 118 19.87 13.38 -21.96
N GLY A 119 19.98 12.52 -20.93
CA GLY A 119 21.25 12.09 -20.35
C GLY A 119 22.08 13.21 -19.73
N GLY A 120 23.33 12.89 -19.40
CA GLY A 120 24.34 13.85 -18.93
C GLY A 120 23.90 14.72 -17.75
N GLY A 121 24.24 16.02 -17.81
CA GLY A 121 23.90 16.98 -16.76
C GLY A 121 22.40 17.17 -16.57
N THR A 122 21.61 17.12 -17.64
CA THR A 122 20.15 17.24 -17.59
C THR A 122 19.51 16.11 -16.76
N PHE A 123 20.00 14.87 -16.93
CA PHE A 123 19.55 13.76 -16.11
C PHE A 123 19.84 13.98 -14.63
N LEU A 124 21.06 14.41 -14.28
CA LEU A 124 21.44 14.66 -12.88
C LEU A 124 20.62 15.80 -12.26
N VAL A 125 20.42 16.90 -12.97
CA VAL A 125 19.60 18.03 -12.51
C VAL A 125 18.15 17.57 -12.29
N GLY A 126 17.56 16.85 -13.26
CA GLY A 126 16.21 16.30 -13.12
C GLY A 126 16.10 15.28 -11.97
N TYR A 127 17.14 14.47 -11.77
CA TYR A 127 17.20 13.50 -10.68
C TYR A 127 17.17 14.19 -9.31
N PHE A 128 18.09 15.12 -9.06
CA PHE A 128 18.24 15.73 -7.74
C PHE A 128 17.20 16.80 -7.45
N LEU A 129 16.78 17.59 -8.44
CA LEU A 129 15.85 18.70 -8.22
C LEU A 129 14.38 18.32 -8.41
N VAL A 130 14.07 17.26 -9.15
CA VAL A 130 12.68 16.84 -9.41
C VAL A 130 12.40 15.49 -8.78
N GLN A 131 13.17 14.45 -9.12
CA GLN A 131 12.85 13.08 -8.69
C GLN A 131 12.97 12.91 -7.18
N ILE A 132 14.08 13.34 -6.56
CA ILE A 132 14.26 13.20 -5.11
C ILE A 132 13.19 13.97 -4.32
N PRO A 133 12.93 15.27 -4.58
CA PRO A 133 11.89 16.00 -3.86
C PRO A 133 10.50 15.40 -4.04
N LEU A 134 10.17 14.93 -5.26
CA LEU A 134 8.91 14.26 -5.53
C LEU A 134 8.78 12.95 -4.72
N PHE A 135 9.85 12.16 -4.68
CA PHE A 135 9.88 10.92 -3.90
C PHE A 135 9.78 11.18 -2.39
N LEU A 136 10.51 12.16 -1.86
CA LEU A 136 10.43 12.56 -0.45
C LEU A 136 9.03 13.04 -0.08
N THR A 137 8.40 13.84 -0.95
CA THR A 137 7.01 14.29 -0.77
C THR A 137 6.05 13.12 -0.73
N PHE A 138 6.21 12.15 -1.64
CA PHE A 138 5.42 10.93 -1.66
C PHE A 138 5.59 10.09 -0.39
N VAL A 139 6.82 9.92 0.09
CA VAL A 139 7.12 9.21 1.35
C VAL A 139 6.47 9.93 2.52
N ALA A 140 6.63 11.25 2.62
CA ALA A 140 6.03 12.07 3.67
C ALA A 140 4.49 11.97 3.66
N LEU A 141 3.87 12.04 2.47
CA LEU A 141 2.42 11.86 2.31
C LEU A 141 1.98 10.46 2.74
N THR A 142 2.74 9.42 2.36
CA THR A 142 2.44 8.03 2.76
C THR A 142 2.49 7.88 4.27
N PHE A 143 3.53 8.39 4.94
CA PHE A 143 3.62 8.40 6.41
C PHE A 143 2.45 9.16 7.04
N TYR A 144 2.11 10.33 6.50
CA TYR A 144 0.97 11.10 6.98
C TYR A 144 -0.34 10.30 6.90
N LEU A 145 -0.60 9.63 5.76
CA LEU A 145 -1.79 8.81 5.57
C LEU A 145 -1.83 7.63 6.54
N VAL A 146 -0.72 6.91 6.73
CA VAL A 146 -0.59 5.82 7.70
C VAL A 146 -0.88 6.31 9.13
N MET A 147 -0.30 7.45 9.52
CA MET A 147 -0.53 8.03 10.85
C MET A 147 -1.97 8.50 11.04
N ARG A 148 -2.62 8.98 9.98
CA ARG A 148 -4.02 9.38 10.00
C ARG A 148 -4.93 8.17 10.16
N GLU A 149 -4.67 7.09 9.43
CA GLU A 149 -5.43 5.83 9.53
C GLU A 149 -5.31 5.22 10.95
N GLY A 150 -4.11 5.19 11.51
CA GLY A 150 -3.91 4.72 12.90
C GLY A 150 -4.66 5.57 13.94
N ARG A 151 -4.73 6.89 13.75
CA ARG A 151 -5.52 7.79 14.62
C ARG A 151 -7.02 7.50 14.52
N ILE A 152 -7.54 7.30 13.30
CA ILE A 152 -8.94 6.96 13.06
C ILE A 152 -9.29 5.63 13.74
N LEU A 153 -8.48 4.59 13.51
CA LEU A 153 -8.71 3.28 14.12
C LEU A 153 -8.66 3.33 15.65
N ARG A 154 -7.76 4.10 16.25
CA ARG A 154 -7.71 4.28 17.71
C ARG A 154 -9.01 4.90 18.24
N GLN A 155 -9.54 5.91 17.56
CA GLN A 155 -10.79 6.57 17.97
C GLN A 155 -12.00 5.67 17.80
N THR A 156 -12.11 4.97 16.67
CA THR A 156 -13.28 4.16 16.34
C THR A 156 -13.34 2.85 17.11
N LEU A 157 -12.19 2.28 17.49
CA LEU A 157 -12.11 1.06 18.30
C LEU A 157 -12.09 1.31 19.81
N ALA A 158 -12.10 2.57 20.27
CA ALA A 158 -12.01 2.89 21.70
C ALA A 158 -13.13 2.19 22.51
N CYS A 159 -14.37 2.20 22.01
CA CYS A 159 -15.51 1.55 22.66
C CYS A 159 -15.34 0.02 22.76
N GLU A 160 -14.74 -0.62 21.74
CA GLU A 160 -14.48 -2.07 21.75
C GLU A 160 -13.36 -2.45 22.74
N VAL A 161 -12.44 -1.52 22.99
CA VAL A 161 -11.43 -1.69 24.04
C VAL A 161 -12.03 -1.55 25.43
N GLU A 162 -12.89 -0.54 25.64
CA GLU A 162 -13.61 -0.35 26.91
C GLU A 162 -14.53 -1.55 27.23
N ARG A 163 -15.15 -2.15 26.21
CA ARG A 163 -15.95 -3.38 26.34
C ARG A 163 -15.11 -4.64 26.59
N GLY A 164 -13.78 -4.55 26.53
CA GLY A 164 -12.87 -5.67 26.76
C GLY A 164 -12.78 -6.69 25.62
N LEU A 165 -13.39 -6.41 24.45
CA LEU A 165 -13.29 -7.26 23.27
C LEU A 165 -11.86 -7.25 22.71
N ILE A 166 -11.23 -6.07 22.72
CA ILE A 166 -9.86 -5.85 22.23
C ILE A 166 -9.02 -5.29 23.39
N SER A 167 -7.86 -5.87 23.67
CA SER A 167 -6.93 -5.31 24.65
C SER A 167 -6.20 -4.08 24.11
N HIS A 168 -5.75 -3.17 24.99
CA HIS A 168 -4.90 -2.04 24.59
C HIS A 168 -3.67 -2.49 23.78
N ARG A 169 -3.05 -3.61 24.15
CA ARG A 169 -1.92 -4.17 23.42
C ARG A 169 -2.29 -4.60 22.00
N GLN A 170 -3.45 -5.25 21.82
CA GLN A 170 -3.93 -5.64 20.49
C GLN A 170 -4.28 -4.43 19.63
N LEU A 171 -4.81 -3.35 20.24
CA LEU A 171 -5.04 -2.09 19.54
C LEU A 171 -3.71 -1.47 19.06
N GLU A 172 -2.70 -1.36 19.93
CA GLU A 172 -1.38 -0.83 19.58
C GLU A 172 -0.71 -1.64 18.46
N ILE A 173 -0.83 -2.97 18.54
CA ILE A 173 -0.37 -3.85 17.46
C ILE A 173 -1.12 -3.52 16.17
N THR A 174 -2.44 -3.39 16.20
CA THR A 174 -3.27 -3.15 15.00
C THR A 174 -2.95 -1.83 14.31
N ILE A 175 -2.77 -0.74 15.06
CA ILE A 175 -2.53 0.60 14.49
C ILE A 175 -1.08 0.81 14.03
N SER A 176 -0.14 -0.02 14.47
CA SER A 176 1.28 0.11 14.11
C SER A 176 1.70 -0.89 13.04
N VAL A 177 2.09 -0.39 11.86
CA VAL A 177 2.56 -1.20 10.73
C VAL A 177 3.70 -2.15 11.13
N PHE A 178 4.69 -1.64 11.85
CA PHE A 178 5.83 -2.44 12.28
C PHE A 178 5.45 -3.51 13.30
N GLN A 179 4.58 -3.17 14.27
CA GLN A 179 4.13 -4.15 15.26
C GLN A 179 3.25 -5.24 14.63
N ARG A 180 2.33 -4.89 13.71
CA ARG A 180 1.55 -5.87 12.92
C ARG A 180 2.47 -6.86 12.23
N THR A 181 3.41 -6.35 11.43
CA THR A 181 4.32 -7.19 10.64
C THR A 181 5.15 -8.08 11.55
N ARG A 182 5.72 -7.54 12.63
CA ARG A 182 6.52 -8.32 13.58
C ARG A 182 5.69 -9.38 14.31
N TRP A 183 4.46 -9.06 14.71
CA TRP A 183 3.58 -9.97 15.43
C TRP A 183 3.13 -11.15 14.55
N VAL A 184 2.80 -10.89 13.29
CA VAL A 184 2.50 -11.92 12.30
C VAL A 184 3.75 -12.73 11.95
N ALA A 185 4.90 -12.09 11.73
CA ALA A 185 6.16 -12.76 11.39
C ALA A 185 6.62 -13.74 12.49
N ARG A 186 6.40 -13.42 13.76
CA ARG A 186 6.70 -14.33 14.88
C ARG A 186 5.90 -15.64 14.85
N ALA A 187 4.80 -15.68 14.11
CA ALA A 187 3.98 -16.88 13.95
C ALA A 187 4.31 -17.68 12.67
N LEU A 188 5.33 -17.30 11.89
CA LEU A 188 5.66 -17.99 10.63
C LEU A 188 5.90 -19.49 10.78
N ASN A 189 6.44 -19.92 11.93
CA ASN A 189 6.69 -21.33 12.22
C ASN A 189 5.42 -22.13 12.55
N ASN A 190 4.27 -21.48 12.75
CA ASN A 190 3.00 -22.13 13.03
C ASN A 190 1.90 -21.62 12.08
N PRO A 191 1.56 -22.38 11.03
CA PRO A 191 0.57 -21.96 10.03
C PRO A 191 -0.81 -21.62 10.61
N SER A 192 -1.26 -22.30 11.67
CA SER A 192 -2.57 -22.02 12.27
C SER A 192 -2.58 -20.67 12.98
N THR A 193 -1.59 -20.42 13.85
CA THR A 193 -1.42 -19.12 14.53
C THR A 193 -1.15 -17.99 13.54
N PHE A 194 -0.36 -18.24 12.50
CA PHE A 194 -0.10 -17.24 11.45
C PHE A 194 -1.40 -16.79 10.77
N ASN A 195 -2.24 -17.73 10.37
CA ASN A 195 -3.53 -17.44 9.75
C ASN A 195 -4.50 -16.80 10.74
N ALA A 196 -4.56 -17.26 11.99
CA ALA A 196 -5.38 -16.67 13.04
C ALA A 196 -5.02 -15.20 13.30
N ARG A 197 -3.72 -14.87 13.44
CA ARG A 197 -3.24 -13.49 13.63
C ARG A 197 -3.56 -12.59 12.46
N ARG A 198 -3.36 -13.06 11.22
CA ARG A 198 -3.72 -12.30 10.01
C ARG A 198 -5.21 -12.03 9.93
N LYS A 199 -6.02 -13.05 10.23
CA LYS A 199 -7.48 -12.94 10.23
C LYS A 199 -7.96 -11.99 11.31
N TYR A 200 -7.39 -12.09 12.52
CA TYR A 200 -7.68 -11.19 13.64
C TYR A 200 -7.41 -9.73 13.29
N LEU A 201 -6.22 -9.40 12.78
CA LEU A 201 -5.88 -8.03 12.38
C LEU A 201 -6.84 -7.49 11.31
N ARG A 202 -7.23 -8.33 10.36
CA ARG A 202 -8.19 -7.95 9.32
C ARG A 202 -9.57 -7.67 9.91
N SER A 203 -10.08 -8.54 10.78
CA SER A 203 -11.40 -8.36 11.39
C SER A 203 -11.45 -7.13 12.29
N VAL A 204 -10.40 -6.87 13.07
CA VAL A 204 -10.29 -5.66 13.90
C VAL A 204 -10.21 -4.38 13.03
N ALA A 205 -9.39 -4.37 11.98
CA ALA A 205 -9.31 -3.22 11.07
C ALA A 205 -10.66 -2.95 10.38
N LYS A 206 -11.33 -4.01 9.89
CA LYS A 206 -12.66 -3.90 9.28
C LYS A 206 -13.71 -3.41 10.28
N LEU A 207 -13.65 -3.86 11.53
CA LEU A 207 -14.53 -3.39 12.59
C LEU A 207 -14.35 -1.88 12.82
N GLY A 208 -13.10 -1.42 12.90
CA GLY A 208 -12.77 -0.01 13.04
C GLY A 208 -13.26 0.85 11.87
N LEU A 209 -13.15 0.32 10.63
CA LEU A 209 -13.70 0.98 9.43
C LEU A 209 -15.23 0.99 9.41
N CYS A 210 -15.90 -0.07 9.86
CA CYS A 210 -17.36 -0.11 9.95
C CYS A 210 -17.90 0.94 10.94
N HIS A 211 -17.24 1.08 12.10
CA HIS A 211 -17.54 2.13 13.07
C HIS A 211 -17.32 3.52 12.48
N TRP A 212 -16.22 3.72 11.75
CA TRP A 212 -15.96 4.99 11.04
C TRP A 212 -17.05 5.34 10.01
N HIS A 213 -17.45 4.36 9.19
CA HIS A 213 -18.52 4.55 8.21
C HIS A 213 -19.86 4.85 8.86
N GLN A 214 -20.16 4.21 9.99
CA GLN A 214 -21.38 4.46 10.75
C GLN A 214 -21.41 5.89 11.30
N GLN A 215 -20.33 6.35 11.94
CA GLN A 215 -20.21 7.73 12.44
C GLN A 215 -20.48 8.76 11.34
N ARG A 216 -19.92 8.54 10.14
CA ARG A 216 -20.17 9.42 8.97
C ARG A 216 -21.57 9.31 8.39
N ALA A 217 -22.22 8.16 8.49
CA ALA A 217 -23.60 7.97 8.03
C ALA A 217 -24.59 8.67 8.98
N ASP A 218 -24.32 8.62 10.28
CA ASP A 218 -25.11 9.27 11.32
C ASP A 218 -25.03 10.81 11.21
N GLU A 219 -23.84 11.36 10.92
CA GLU A 219 -23.65 12.78 10.59
C GLU A 219 -24.52 13.26 9.41
N VAL A 220 -24.82 12.36 8.45
CA VAL A 220 -25.60 12.65 7.23
C VAL A 220 -27.04 12.11 7.34
N LYS A 221 -27.47 11.61 8.52
CA LYS A 221 -28.79 11.00 8.77
C LYS A 221 -29.18 9.90 7.77
N ARG A 222 -28.24 9.07 7.33
CA ARG A 222 -28.50 7.91 6.45
C ARG A 222 -28.49 6.61 7.25
N ILE A 223 -29.42 5.70 6.94
CA ILE A 223 -29.45 4.36 7.55
C ILE A 223 -28.16 3.61 7.19
N SER A 224 -27.34 3.27 8.18
CA SER A 224 -26.10 2.54 7.96
C SER A 224 -26.35 1.05 7.75
N ALA A 225 -26.00 0.54 6.56
CA ALA A 225 -26.07 -0.89 6.23
C ALA A 225 -25.00 -1.75 6.96
N SER A 226 -24.14 -1.15 7.79
CA SER A 226 -23.01 -1.83 8.44
C SER A 226 -23.35 -2.53 9.76
N LEU A 227 -24.53 -2.30 10.35
CA LEU A 227 -24.90 -2.85 11.66
C LEU A 227 -24.81 -4.39 11.75
N PRO A 228 -25.31 -5.18 10.78
CA PRO A 228 -25.17 -6.65 10.82
C PRO A 228 -23.71 -7.09 10.71
N LEU A 229 -22.91 -6.34 9.96
CA LEU A 229 -21.49 -6.64 9.73
C LEU A 229 -20.66 -6.38 10.99
N ILE A 230 -21.00 -5.35 11.79
CA ILE A 230 -20.34 -5.06 13.07
C ILE A 230 -20.49 -6.23 14.03
N ALA A 231 -21.71 -6.75 14.21
CA ALA A 231 -21.95 -7.90 15.09
C ALA A 231 -21.20 -9.16 14.62
N GLN A 232 -21.18 -9.41 13.31
CA GLN A 232 -20.42 -10.52 12.73
C GLN A 232 -18.91 -10.39 13.00
N LEU A 233 -18.35 -9.19 12.81
CA LEU A 233 -16.93 -8.91 13.03
C LEU A 233 -16.56 -8.99 14.51
N GLN A 234 -17.43 -8.53 15.42
CA GLN A 234 -17.24 -8.68 16.87
C GLN A 234 -17.16 -10.15 17.28
N ALA A 235 -18.08 -10.99 16.80
CA ALA A 235 -18.07 -12.44 17.06
C ALA A 235 -16.81 -13.12 16.49
N GLU A 236 -16.37 -12.70 15.30
CA GLU A 236 -15.15 -13.22 14.69
C GLU A 236 -13.90 -12.84 15.50
N VAL A 237 -13.78 -11.57 15.91
CA VAL A 237 -12.70 -11.07 16.77
C VAL A 237 -12.66 -11.82 18.10
N PHE A 238 -13.83 -12.08 18.71
CA PHE A 238 -13.94 -12.85 19.93
C PHE A 238 -13.44 -14.28 19.75
N SER A 239 -13.88 -14.98 18.70
CA SER A 239 -13.48 -16.38 18.44
C SER A 239 -11.99 -16.56 18.16
N LEU A 240 -11.34 -15.53 17.59
CA LEU A 240 -9.93 -15.56 17.23
C LEU A 240 -9.02 -15.20 18.40
N ARG A 241 -9.55 -14.58 19.47
CA ARG A 241 -8.77 -14.15 20.64
C ARG A 241 -8.04 -15.32 21.31
N ASP A 242 -8.65 -16.50 21.33
CA ASP A 242 -8.07 -17.69 21.96
C ASP A 242 -7.05 -18.42 21.08
N GLN A 243 -6.91 -18.00 19.81
CA GLN A 243 -6.07 -18.65 18.80
C GLN A 243 -4.75 -17.91 18.50
N ILE A 244 -4.52 -16.73 19.10
CA ILE A 244 -3.46 -15.77 18.71
C ILE A 244 -2.35 -15.54 19.73
#